data_AF-A0A517SAK9-F1
#
_entry.id   AF-A0A517SAK9-F1
#
_cell.length_a   1.000
_cell.length_b   1.000
_cell.length_c   1.000
_cell.angle_alpha   90.00
_cell.angle_beta   90.00
_cell.angle_gamma   90.00
#
_symmetry.space_group_name_H-M   'P 1'
#
loop_
_entity.id
_entity.type
_entity.pdbx_description
1 polymer ?
#
loop_
_entity_poly.entity_id
_entity_poly.type
_entity_poly.pdbx_seq_one_letter_code
_entity_poly.pdbx_strand_id
1 'polypeptide(L)'
;MPGDNEHESCLMLGYEPSQVHSEISLLDYSRCALETDVTPTEFLKRHNPMFEDLDALLGPFSTRIATFDSQRSYILLINNSMSAFDQSRFSWQGVLHMATIPSPSDKLSRVINSTMLASVDLGTPEPLSAKDLEEFLTAATVRRSGYTAR
;
A
#
# COMPACT_ATOMS: atom_id res chain seq x y z
N MET A 1 -25.00 -3.65 -1.48
CA MET A 1 -25.55 -2.27 -1.50
C MET A 1 -24.69 -1.46 -2.47
N PRO A 2 -25.13 -0.31 -3.03
CA PRO A 2 -24.20 0.55 -3.77
C PRO A 2 -23.20 1.11 -2.74
N GLY A 3 -21.91 0.80 -2.88
CA GLY A 3 -20.83 1.24 -1.97
C GLY A 3 -19.81 0.18 -1.53
N ASP A 4 -20.05 -1.11 -1.78
CA ASP A 4 -19.20 -2.19 -1.24
C ASP A 4 -17.86 -2.41 -1.98
N ASN A 5 -17.54 -1.60 -3.01
CA ASN A 5 -16.29 -1.67 -3.77
C ASN A 5 -15.27 -0.59 -3.37
N GLU A 6 -15.67 0.41 -2.57
CA GLU A 6 -14.78 1.51 -2.14
C GLU A 6 -13.62 1.06 -1.24
N HIS A 7 -13.62 -0.22 -0.84
CA HIS A 7 -12.60 -0.81 0.00
C HIS A 7 -11.61 -1.69 -0.75
N GLU A 8 -11.86 -2.08 -2.01
CA GLU A 8 -10.93 -2.93 -2.76
C GLU A 8 -9.91 -2.08 -3.53
N SER A 9 -8.65 -2.22 -3.15
CA SER A 9 -7.56 -1.56 -3.86
C SER A 9 -6.30 -2.42 -3.90
N CYS A 10 -5.44 -2.12 -4.87
CA CYS A 10 -4.13 -2.68 -5.05
C CYS A 10 -3.11 -1.54 -5.07
N LEU A 11 -2.06 -1.67 -4.26
CA LEU A 11 -0.91 -0.79 -4.26
C LEU A 11 0.18 -1.42 -5.14
N MET A 12 0.59 -0.69 -6.17
CA MET A 12 1.74 -1.02 -7.00
C MET A 12 2.94 -0.19 -6.56
N LEU A 13 4.03 -0.86 -6.18
CA LEU A 13 5.30 -0.23 -5.83
C LEU A 13 6.38 -0.57 -6.84
N GLY A 14 7.00 0.45 -7.43
CA GLY A 14 8.16 0.33 -8.31
C GLY A 14 9.43 0.60 -7.52
N TYR A 15 10.27 -0.43 -7.39
CA TYR A 15 11.59 -0.33 -6.77
C TYR A 15 12.67 -0.27 -7.85
N GLU A 16 13.50 0.76 -7.78
CA GLU A 16 14.71 0.88 -8.58
C GLU A 16 15.93 0.30 -7.84
N PRO A 17 16.95 -0.20 -8.56
CA PRO A 17 18.20 -0.63 -7.96
C PRO A 17 18.83 0.47 -7.07
N SER A 18 19.21 0.11 -5.86
CA SER A 18 19.75 1.02 -4.85
C SER A 18 20.73 0.32 -3.92
N GLN A 19 21.73 1.07 -3.46
CA GLN A 19 22.65 0.65 -2.40
C GLN A 19 21.99 0.57 -1.01
N VAL A 20 20.77 1.10 -0.86
CA VAL A 20 19.99 0.97 0.38
C VAL A 20 19.47 -0.46 0.49
N HIS A 21 20.17 -1.28 1.26
CA HIS A 21 19.72 -2.64 1.56
C HIS A 21 18.39 -2.59 2.32
N SER A 22 17.38 -3.25 1.75
CA SER A 22 16.02 -3.26 2.30
C SER A 22 15.51 -4.70 2.36
N GLU A 23 14.81 -5.03 3.44
CA GLU A 23 14.06 -6.28 3.59
C GLU A 23 12.57 -5.96 3.53
N ILE A 24 11.82 -6.69 2.70
CA ILE A 24 10.38 -6.48 2.55
C ILE A 24 9.62 -7.61 3.24
N SER A 25 8.64 -7.23 4.05
CA SER A 25 7.67 -8.16 4.64
C SER A 25 6.24 -7.69 4.36
N LEU A 26 5.33 -8.64 4.22
CA LEU A 26 3.89 -8.41 4.16
C LEU A 26 3.28 -8.84 5.48
N LEU A 27 2.49 -7.95 6.08
CA LEU A 27 1.81 -8.18 7.35
C LEU A 27 0.32 -8.35 7.09
N ASP A 28 -0.22 -9.55 7.32
CA ASP A 28 -1.63 -9.88 7.06
C ASP A 28 -2.53 -9.36 8.18
N TYR A 29 -2.79 -8.06 8.12
CA TYR A 29 -3.65 -7.39 9.09
C TYR A 29 -5.13 -7.78 8.94
N SER A 30 -5.56 -8.20 7.74
CA SER A 30 -6.94 -8.65 7.52
C SER A 30 -7.20 -9.97 8.26
N ARG A 31 -6.24 -10.90 8.19
CA ARG A 31 -6.31 -12.13 8.97
C ARG A 31 -6.23 -11.87 10.48
N CYS A 32 -5.35 -10.96 10.91
CA CYS A 32 -5.26 -10.59 12.33
C CYS A 32 -6.58 -9.99 12.84
N ALA A 33 -7.21 -9.10 12.05
CA ALA A 33 -8.51 -8.52 12.36
C ALA A 33 -9.59 -9.60 12.51
N LEU A 34 -9.65 -10.55 11.57
CA LEU A 34 -10.58 -11.68 11.62
C LEU A 34 -10.38 -12.54 12.88
N GLU A 35 -9.14 -12.90 13.22
CA GLU A 35 -8.84 -13.74 14.40
C GLU A 35 -9.07 -13.01 15.73
N THR A 36 -9.17 -11.68 15.72
CA THR A 36 -9.44 -10.84 16.89
C THR A 36 -10.86 -10.28 16.94
N ASP A 37 -11.75 -10.76 16.06
CA ASP A 37 -13.16 -10.38 15.96
C ASP A 37 -13.39 -8.87 15.77
N VAL A 38 -12.56 -8.25 14.93
CA VAL A 38 -12.70 -6.86 14.49
C VAL A 38 -12.68 -6.75 12.97
N THR A 39 -13.24 -5.69 12.42
CA THR A 39 -13.13 -5.44 10.98
C THR A 39 -11.74 -4.91 10.61
N PRO A 40 -11.25 -5.11 9.37
CA PRO A 40 -9.98 -4.55 8.91
C PRO A 40 -9.91 -3.01 9.06
N THR A 41 -11.04 -2.32 8.82
CA THR A 41 -11.14 -0.87 9.01
C THR A 41 -10.99 -0.47 10.48
N GLU A 42 -11.62 -1.20 11.42
CA GLU A 42 -11.45 -0.94 12.85
C GLU A 42 -10.03 -1.25 13.32
N PHE A 43 -9.44 -2.33 12.81
CA PHE A 43 -8.06 -2.70 13.09
C PHE A 43 -7.11 -1.56 12.74
N LEU A 44 -7.16 -1.05 11.50
CA LEU A 44 -6.29 0.05 11.04
C LEU A 44 -6.54 1.38 11.78
N LYS A 45 -7.78 1.63 12.23
CA LYS A 45 -8.09 2.79 13.07
C LYS A 45 -7.47 2.71 14.46
N ARG A 46 -7.45 1.51 15.06
CA ARG A 46 -6.89 1.27 16.40
C ARG A 46 -5.37 1.15 16.37
N HIS A 47 -4.84 0.51 15.34
CA HIS A 47 -3.44 0.21 15.15
C HIS A 47 -2.96 0.96 13.90
N ASN A 48 -2.80 2.27 14.03
CA ASN A 48 -2.23 3.08 12.94
C ASN A 48 -0.85 2.47 12.59
N PRO A 49 -0.58 2.16 11.31
CA PRO A 49 0.64 1.50 10.87
C PRO A 49 1.98 2.18 11.26
N MET A 50 1.92 3.40 11.80
CA MET A 50 3.07 4.16 12.29
C MET A 50 3.48 3.87 13.76
N PHE A 51 2.77 2.98 14.48
CA PHE A 51 3.06 2.68 15.90
C PHE A 51 3.93 1.44 16.13
N GLU A 52 4.77 1.51 17.17
CA GLU A 52 5.80 0.50 17.53
C GLU A 52 5.21 -0.88 17.91
N ASP A 53 3.95 -0.95 18.35
CA ASP A 53 3.31 -2.21 18.78
C ASP A 53 2.86 -3.10 17.61
N LEU A 54 2.92 -2.60 16.37
CA LEU A 54 2.41 -3.29 15.20
C LEU A 54 3.22 -4.57 14.89
N ASP A 55 4.53 -4.54 15.12
CA ASP A 55 5.42 -5.68 14.87
C ASP A 55 5.14 -6.84 15.83
N ALA A 56 4.86 -6.55 17.11
CA ALA A 56 4.50 -7.58 18.08
C ALA A 56 3.13 -8.20 17.76
N LEU A 57 2.16 -7.37 17.36
CA LEU A 57 0.81 -7.80 17.04
C LEU A 57 0.74 -8.60 15.74
N LEU A 58 1.42 -8.14 14.69
CA LEU A 58 1.39 -8.74 13.35
C LEU A 58 2.53 -9.72 13.08
N GLY A 59 3.49 -9.88 13.99
CA GLY A 59 4.59 -10.83 13.86
C GLY A 59 4.16 -12.25 13.46
N PRO A 60 3.14 -12.85 14.10
CA PRO A 60 2.59 -14.16 13.71
C PRO A 60 1.95 -14.19 12.30
N PHE A 61 1.58 -13.02 11.77
CA PHE A 61 0.92 -12.82 10.48
C PHE A 61 1.88 -12.24 9.43
N SER A 62 3.19 -12.23 9.71
CA SER A 62 4.21 -11.65 8.85
C SER A 62 4.80 -12.68 7.89
N THR A 63 4.92 -12.30 6.62
CA THR A 63 5.61 -13.07 5.58
C THR A 63 6.72 -12.23 4.96
N ARG A 64 7.97 -12.66 5.16
CA ARG A 64 9.13 -12.04 4.51
C ARG A 64 9.22 -12.44 3.03
N ILE A 65 9.48 -11.47 2.16
CA ILE A 65 9.78 -11.71 0.74
C ILE A 65 11.26 -12.07 0.61
N ALA A 66 11.57 -13.37 0.62
CA ALA A 66 12.94 -13.86 0.63
C ALA A 66 13.77 -13.54 -0.63
N THR A 67 13.11 -13.28 -1.76
CA THR A 67 13.75 -13.07 -3.06
C THR A 67 14.00 -11.60 -3.40
N PHE A 68 13.67 -10.68 -2.49
CA PHE A 68 13.89 -9.25 -2.72
C PHE A 68 15.39 -8.91 -2.64
N ASP A 69 15.90 -8.25 -3.68
CA ASP A 69 17.32 -7.86 -3.82
C ASP A 69 17.39 -6.38 -4.19
N SER A 70 17.94 -5.54 -3.31
CA SER A 70 17.98 -4.09 -3.56
C SER A 70 18.80 -3.69 -4.80
N GLN A 71 19.60 -4.60 -5.38
CA GLN A 71 20.34 -4.35 -6.61
C GLN A 71 19.53 -4.60 -7.90
N ARG A 72 18.25 -4.99 -7.80
CA ARG A 72 17.40 -5.28 -8.95
C ARG A 72 16.13 -4.43 -8.94
N SER A 73 15.53 -4.28 -10.12
CA SER A 73 14.24 -3.63 -10.26
C SER A 73 13.11 -4.60 -9.91
N TYR A 74 12.12 -4.12 -9.16
CA TYR A 74 10.91 -4.88 -8.83
C TYR A 74 9.65 -4.05 -9.04
N ILE A 75 8.58 -4.71 -9.46
CA ILE A 75 7.22 -4.22 -9.28
C ILE A 75 6.56 -5.12 -8.24
N LEU A 76 6.17 -4.55 -7.11
CA LEU A 76 5.38 -5.25 -6.10
C LEU A 76 3.92 -4.83 -6.24
N LEU A 77 3.04 -5.81 -6.41
CA LEU A 77 1.60 -5.63 -6.37
C LEU A 77 1.10 -6.15 -5.03
N ILE A 78 0.49 -5.27 -4.25
CA ILE A 78 0.09 -5.53 -2.88
C ILE A 78 -1.41 -5.28 -2.78
N ASN A 79 -2.17 -6.26 -2.31
CA ASN A 79 -3.57 -6.01 -1.98
C ASN A 79 -3.63 -5.01 -0.82
N ASN A 80 -4.13 -3.82 -1.11
CA ASN A 80 -4.25 -2.69 -0.18
C ASN A 80 -5.74 -2.47 0.20
N SER A 81 -6.53 -3.52 0.10
CA SER A 81 -7.96 -3.50 0.38
C SER A 81 -8.24 -3.38 1.87
N MET A 82 -9.38 -2.81 2.26
CA MET A 82 -9.90 -2.80 3.64
C MET A 82 -11.20 -3.62 3.77
N SER A 83 -11.53 -4.43 2.76
CA SER A 83 -12.74 -5.25 2.74
C SER A 83 -12.74 -6.26 3.86
N ALA A 84 -13.85 -6.36 4.59
CA ALA A 84 -14.04 -7.42 5.56
C ALA A 84 -14.04 -8.80 4.89
N PHE A 85 -13.61 -9.81 5.64
CA PHE A 85 -13.71 -11.19 5.19
C PHE A 85 -15.17 -11.64 5.19
N ASP A 86 -15.62 -12.22 4.07
CA ASP A 86 -16.97 -12.76 3.91
C ASP A 86 -16.86 -14.09 3.15
N GLN A 87 -17.44 -15.17 3.69
CA GLN A 87 -17.43 -16.48 3.03
C GLN A 87 -18.37 -16.53 1.82
N SER A 88 -19.35 -15.64 1.75
CA SER A 88 -20.37 -15.59 0.70
C SER A 88 -19.95 -14.74 -0.51
N ARG A 89 -18.90 -13.91 -0.37
CA ARG A 89 -18.41 -13.00 -1.41
C ARG A 89 -16.90 -13.06 -1.51
N PHE A 90 -16.38 -13.18 -2.74
CA PHE A 90 -14.96 -12.96 -2.98
C PHE A 90 -14.65 -11.47 -2.95
N SER A 91 -13.79 -11.06 -2.02
CA SER A 91 -13.19 -9.73 -1.96
C SER A 91 -11.68 -9.85 -1.72
N TRP A 92 -10.92 -8.92 -2.28
CA TRP A 92 -9.49 -8.79 -1.99
C TRP A 92 -9.32 -8.44 -0.51
N GLN A 93 -8.51 -9.21 0.20
CA GLN A 93 -8.13 -8.93 1.58
C GLN A 93 -6.82 -8.14 1.59
N GLY A 94 -6.72 -7.17 2.49
CA GLY A 94 -5.57 -6.27 2.59
C GLY A 94 -4.42 -6.85 3.38
N VAL A 95 -3.20 -6.45 2.99
CA VAL A 95 -2.00 -6.61 3.78
C VAL A 95 -1.28 -5.27 3.89
N LEU A 96 -0.51 -5.08 4.97
CA LEU A 96 0.45 -3.98 5.06
C LEU A 96 1.78 -4.43 4.47
N HIS A 97 2.51 -3.51 3.86
CA HIS A 97 3.89 -3.76 3.46
C HIS A 97 4.82 -3.03 4.43
N MET A 98 5.88 -3.70 4.83
CA MET A 98 6.91 -3.15 5.69
C MET A 98 8.26 -3.32 5.00
N ALA A 99 9.01 -2.21 4.91
CA ALA A 99 10.39 -2.22 4.44
C ALA A 99 11.31 -1.89 5.61
N THR A 100 12.10 -2.86 6.06
CA THR A 100 13.14 -2.65 7.05
C THR A 100 14.45 -2.31 6.36
N ILE A 101 15.18 -1.32 6.86
CA ILE A 101 16.54 -0.99 6.41
C ILE A 101 17.48 -1.36 7.57
N PRO A 102 18.14 -2.53 7.53
CA PRO A 102 18.94 -3.01 8.67
C PRO A 102 20.08 -2.06 9.07
N SER A 103 20.65 -1.35 8.09
CA SER A 103 21.74 -0.40 8.28
C SER A 103 21.40 0.94 7.61
N PRO A 104 20.59 1.80 8.25
CA PRO A 104 20.21 3.09 7.66
C PRO A 104 21.41 4.02 7.53
N SER A 105 21.43 4.81 6.46
CA SER A 105 22.50 5.76 6.15
C SER A 105 21.91 7.01 5.52
N ASP A 106 22.27 8.17 6.03
CA ASP A 106 21.89 9.49 5.50
C ASP A 106 22.58 9.83 4.17
N LYS A 107 23.63 9.07 3.81
CA LYS A 107 24.40 9.22 2.57
C LYS A 107 23.82 8.43 1.40
N LEU A 108 22.88 7.52 1.65
CA LEU A 108 22.29 6.66 0.64
C LEU A 108 20.83 7.05 0.41
N SER A 109 20.39 6.97 -0.84
CA SER A 109 19.02 7.23 -1.22
C SER A 109 18.45 6.08 -2.04
N ARG A 110 17.13 5.90 -1.95
CA ARG A 110 16.35 5.03 -2.83
C ARG A 110 15.12 5.79 -3.31
N VAL A 111 14.67 5.45 -4.51
CA VAL A 111 13.41 5.95 -5.07
C VAL A 111 12.44 4.78 -5.07
N ILE A 112 11.24 5.02 -4.54
CA ILE A 112 10.12 4.09 -4.62
C ILE A 112 8.97 4.86 -5.24
N ASN A 113 8.51 4.38 -6.38
CA ASN A 113 7.31 4.89 -7.03
C ASN A 113 6.11 4.12 -6.51
N SER A 114 4.99 4.80 -6.27
CA SER A 114 3.76 4.16 -5.79
C SER A 114 2.57 4.60 -6.62
N THR A 115 1.77 3.63 -7.06
CA THR A 115 0.49 3.86 -7.74
C THR A 115 -0.58 3.04 -7.02
N MET A 116 -1.69 3.67 -6.66
CA MET A 116 -2.86 2.97 -6.13
C MET A 116 -3.86 2.73 -7.25
N LEU A 117 -4.34 1.50 -7.34
CA LEU A 117 -5.38 1.06 -8.25
C LEU A 117 -6.60 0.68 -7.41
N ALA A 118 -7.75 1.30 -7.65
CA ALA A 118 -9.00 0.98 -6.97
C ALA A 118 -10.03 0.50 -7.98
N SER A 119 -10.90 -0.42 -7.57
CA SER A 119 -12.07 -0.78 -8.37
C SER A 119 -13.14 0.31 -8.24
N VAL A 120 -13.92 0.46 -9.30
CA VAL A 120 -15.15 1.28 -9.30
C VAL A 120 -16.26 0.47 -9.94
N ASP A 121 -17.51 0.79 -9.61
CA ASP A 121 -18.66 0.10 -10.17
C ASP A 121 -18.72 0.26 -11.69
N LEU A 122 -19.18 -0.78 -12.39
CA LEU A 122 -19.33 -0.72 -13.84
C LEU A 122 -20.34 0.38 -14.21
N GLY A 123 -19.94 1.28 -15.10
CA GLY A 123 -20.75 2.44 -15.49
C GLY A 123 -20.53 3.67 -14.62
N THR A 124 -19.61 3.63 -13.65
CA THR A 124 -19.08 4.83 -13.01
C THR A 124 -18.59 5.81 -14.09
N PRO A 125 -19.15 7.03 -14.16
CA PRO A 125 -18.71 8.01 -15.14
C PRO A 125 -17.24 8.36 -14.93
N GLU A 126 -16.50 8.64 -16.01
CA GLU A 126 -15.15 9.18 -15.93
C GLU A 126 -15.20 10.50 -15.15
N PRO A 127 -14.59 10.58 -13.95
CA PRO A 127 -14.66 11.78 -13.13
C PRO A 127 -13.79 12.92 -13.68
N LEU A 128 -12.80 12.61 -14.53
CA LEU A 128 -11.88 13.58 -15.10
C LEU A 128 -12.43 14.17 -16.40
N SER A 129 -12.38 15.50 -16.51
CA SER A 129 -12.66 16.14 -17.79
C SER A 129 -11.48 15.95 -18.75
N ALA A 130 -11.73 16.04 -20.06
CA ALA A 130 -10.66 16.03 -21.06
C ALA A 130 -9.61 17.15 -20.82
N LYS A 131 -10.04 18.27 -20.23
CA LYS A 131 -9.15 19.38 -19.85
C LYS A 131 -8.21 18.99 -18.71
N ASP A 132 -8.72 18.30 -17.68
CA ASP A 132 -7.90 17.84 -16.56
C ASP A 132 -6.87 16.80 -17.02
N LEU A 133 -7.25 15.92 -17.94
CA LEU A 133 -6.34 14.96 -18.55
C LEU A 133 -5.24 15.64 -19.37
N GLU A 134 -5.60 16.61 -20.23
CA GLU A 134 -4.63 17.37 -21.02
C GLU A 134 -3.67 18.17 -20.13
N GLU A 135 -4.17 18.80 -19.07
CA GLU A 135 -3.35 19.49 -18.07
C GLU A 135 -2.37 18.51 -17.40
N PHE A 136 -2.80 17.31 -17.04
CA PHE A 136 -1.92 16.29 -16.46
C PHE A 136 -0.83 15.84 -17.44
N LEU A 137 -1.19 15.56 -18.70
CA LEU A 137 -0.26 15.05 -19.71
C LEU A 137 0.77 16.09 -20.16
N THR A 138 0.40 17.37 -20.15
CA THR A 138 1.26 18.48 -20.61
C THR A 138 1.91 19.26 -19.48
N ALA A 139 1.64 18.91 -18.22
CA ALA A 139 2.20 19.59 -17.06
C ALA A 139 3.74 19.57 -17.09
N ALA A 140 4.35 20.73 -17.33
CA ALA A 140 5.79 20.93 -17.23
C ALA A 140 6.30 21.05 -15.77
N THR A 141 5.39 21.07 -14.80
CA THR A 141 5.73 21.22 -13.37
C THR A 141 4.98 20.19 -12.52
N VAL A 142 5.73 19.48 -11.69
CA VAL A 142 5.18 18.56 -10.69
C VAL A 142 4.65 19.38 -9.52
N ARG A 143 3.33 19.45 -9.35
CA ARG A 143 2.71 20.06 -8.18
C ARG A 143 2.84 19.11 -6.98
N ARG A 144 3.66 19.49 -6.00
CA ARG A 144 3.78 18.76 -4.73
C ARG A 144 2.86 19.39 -3.70
N SER A 145 1.89 18.63 -3.19
CA SER A 145 1.08 19.03 -2.03
C SER A 145 1.81 18.62 -0.74
N GLY A 146 2.03 19.56 0.19
CA GLY A 146 2.31 19.23 1.59
C GLY A 146 3.76 19.16 2.08
N TYR A 147 4.79 19.47 1.28
CA TYR A 147 6.16 19.63 1.78
C TYR A 147 6.51 21.11 1.90
N THR A 148 6.40 21.68 3.11
CA THR A 148 7.16 22.88 3.44
C THR A 148 8.63 22.49 3.47
N ALA A 149 9.45 23.18 2.67
CA ALA A 149 10.90 23.05 2.74
C ALA A 149 11.34 23.39 4.17
N ARG A 150 12.05 22.46 4.81
CA ARG A 150 12.98 22.80 5.89
C ARG A 150 14.33 23.10 5.28
#